data_AF-A0A2G7GD94-F1
#
_entry.id   AF-A0A2G7GD94-F1
#
_cell.length_a   1.000
_cell.length_b   1.000
_cell.length_c   1.000
_cell.angle_alpha   90.00
_cell.angle_beta   90.00
_cell.angle_gamma   90.00
#
_symmetry.space_group_name_H-M   'P 1'
#
loop_
_entity.id
_entity.type
_entity.pdbx_description
1 polymer ?
#
loop_
_entity_poly.entity_id
_entity_poly.type
_entity_poly.pdbx_seq_one_letter_code
_entity_poly.pdbx_strand_id
1 'polypeptide(L)'
;MPISSVNRVRSVVVPLQFDTFDRIIPIYRSSELSIGSELIPGHTIVNYNCFFKNLKAFAEIISLPEANLPDFELEDSETDKLYKVLDIEWKSARKQMTVYISPTSNTLNWVKVGSVSMLNPSGYPYRIYNLLDMFTDNLALELGENSAIGVGIDNVGHGLLGTSDKVTIHGSYVEEIFVQYTEPQPIINLTIPERQPIINVNFASNPISNGGGNTGNQQQSTIDNTSLIDNSFLIAN
;
A
#
# COMPACT_ATOMS: atom_id res chain seq x y z
N MET A 1 15.80 -1.64 15.93
CA MET A 1 15.03 -0.41 15.63
C MET A 1 13.61 -0.86 15.31
N PRO A 2 12.56 -0.23 15.89
CA PRO A 2 11.19 -0.61 15.60
C PRO A 2 10.83 -0.27 14.15
N ILE A 3 10.18 -1.21 13.46
CA ILE A 3 9.56 -1.02 12.15
C ILE A 3 8.06 -0.91 12.39
N SER A 4 7.42 0.09 11.81
CA SER A 4 5.97 0.28 11.86
C SER A 4 5.40 0.22 10.44
N SER A 5 4.14 -0.19 10.31
CA SER A 5 3.42 -0.18 9.03
C SER A 5 2.31 0.86 9.03
N VAL A 6 2.14 1.52 7.90
CA VAL A 6 1.08 2.49 7.62
C VAL A 6 0.31 1.99 6.40
N ASN A 7 -0.99 1.78 6.56
CA ASN A 7 -1.87 1.36 5.48
C ASN A 7 -2.71 2.54 4.99
N ARG A 8 -2.72 2.79 3.68
CA ARG A 8 -3.56 3.81 3.04
C ARG A 8 -4.52 3.16 2.07
N VAL A 9 -5.81 3.41 2.25
CA VAL A 9 -6.84 2.95 1.30
C VAL A 9 -7.23 4.13 0.43
N ARG A 10 -7.18 3.96 -0.89
CA ARG A 10 -7.54 5.00 -1.86
C ARG A 10 -8.50 4.45 -2.90
N SER A 11 -9.42 5.30 -3.33
CA SER A 11 -10.30 5.05 -4.46
C SER A 11 -9.76 5.74 -5.71
N VAL A 12 -9.94 5.09 -6.84
CA VAL A 12 -9.57 5.59 -8.16
C VAL A 12 -10.84 5.90 -8.90
N VAL A 13 -10.95 7.10 -9.46
CA VAL A 13 -12.00 7.48 -10.41
C VAL A 13 -11.35 8.38 -11.47
N VAL A 14 -11.22 7.86 -12.69
CA VAL A 14 -10.56 8.55 -13.80
C VAL A 14 -11.51 8.55 -15.01
N PRO A 15 -12.17 9.68 -15.32
CA PRO A 15 -12.92 9.81 -16.56
C PRO A 15 -11.96 9.93 -17.74
N LEU A 16 -12.21 9.19 -18.81
CA LEU A 16 -11.49 9.32 -20.09
C LEU A 16 -12.32 10.24 -20.99
N GLN A 17 -11.70 11.33 -21.41
CA GLN A 17 -12.35 12.35 -22.23
C GLN A 17 -11.98 12.19 -23.71
N PHE A 18 -12.83 12.71 -24.60
CA PHE A 18 -12.59 12.63 -26.04
C PHE A 18 -11.26 13.24 -26.47
N ASP A 19 -10.71 14.22 -25.75
CA ASP A 19 -9.44 14.89 -26.06
C ASP A 19 -8.18 14.13 -25.63
N THR A 20 -8.32 13.01 -24.93
CA THR A 20 -7.19 12.17 -24.47
C THR A 20 -6.62 11.25 -25.57
N PHE A 21 -6.64 11.72 -26.81
CA PHE A 21 -6.28 10.97 -28.01
C PHE A 21 -4.86 10.40 -27.93
N ASP A 22 -4.73 9.11 -28.24
CA ASP A 22 -3.45 8.41 -28.49
C ASP A 22 -2.40 8.56 -27.37
N ARG A 23 -2.88 8.78 -26.14
CA ARG A 23 -2.05 8.93 -24.95
C ARG A 23 -2.46 7.91 -23.90
N ILE A 24 -1.46 7.36 -23.25
CA ILE A 24 -1.67 6.50 -22.09
C ILE A 24 -1.91 7.40 -20.88
N ILE A 25 -3.12 7.30 -20.34
CA ILE A 25 -3.56 8.03 -19.16
C ILE A 25 -3.18 7.21 -17.93
N PRO A 26 -2.31 7.72 -17.05
CA PRO A 26 -1.97 7.01 -15.83
C PRO A 26 -3.19 6.98 -14.90
N ILE A 27 -3.60 5.78 -14.51
CA ILE A 27 -4.63 5.56 -13.50
C ILE A 27 -4.00 5.59 -12.10
N TYR A 28 -2.75 5.11 -12.01
CA TYR A 28 -2.00 5.04 -10.77
C TYR A 28 -0.51 5.21 -11.04
N ARG A 29 0.16 5.92 -10.14
CA ARG A 29 1.62 6.07 -10.09
C ARG A 29 2.08 6.06 -8.64
N SER A 30 3.09 5.25 -8.35
CA SER A 30 3.75 5.19 -7.04
C SER A 30 4.73 6.35 -6.78
N SER A 31 4.85 7.31 -7.69
CA SER A 31 5.94 8.31 -7.71
C SER A 31 5.98 9.29 -6.52
N GLU A 32 5.01 9.26 -5.62
CA GLU A 32 5.01 10.11 -4.40
C GLU A 32 5.78 9.47 -3.23
N LEU A 33 6.14 8.19 -3.33
CA LEU A 33 6.73 7.42 -2.23
C LEU A 33 7.94 6.64 -2.72
N SER A 34 9.13 7.08 -2.32
CA SER A 34 10.39 6.39 -2.62
C SER A 34 11.02 5.83 -1.35
N ILE A 35 11.66 4.67 -1.45
CA ILE A 35 12.44 4.12 -0.34
C ILE A 35 13.52 5.13 0.07
N GLY A 36 13.67 5.33 1.36
CA GLY A 36 14.57 6.31 1.96
C GLY A 36 14.00 7.72 2.08
N SER A 37 12.85 8.01 1.46
CA SER A 37 12.14 9.28 1.72
C SER A 37 11.47 9.26 3.10
N GLU A 38 11.28 10.44 3.66
CA GLU A 38 10.63 10.63 4.95
C GLU A 38 9.12 10.76 4.75
N LEU A 39 8.35 9.83 5.33
CA LEU A 39 6.88 9.87 5.26
C LEU A 39 6.29 10.76 6.36
N ILE A 40 6.87 10.64 7.55
CA ILE A 40 6.52 11.32 8.79
C ILE A 40 7.86 11.79 9.39
N PRO A 41 7.94 12.98 10.01
CA PRO A 41 9.15 13.41 10.69
C PRO A 41 9.78 12.31 11.57
N GLY A 42 11.07 12.06 11.38
CA GLY A 42 11.85 11.01 12.05
C GLY A 42 11.58 9.58 11.56
N HIS A 43 10.85 9.38 10.46
CA HIS A 43 10.49 8.05 9.94
C HIS A 43 10.74 7.92 8.44
N THR A 44 11.72 7.10 8.07
CA THR A 44 12.05 6.82 6.67
C THR A 44 11.31 5.60 6.16
N ILE A 45 10.89 5.65 4.89
CA ILE A 45 10.27 4.52 4.21
C ILE A 45 11.33 3.46 3.95
N VAL A 46 11.10 2.24 4.44
CA VAL A 46 11.97 1.08 4.20
C VAL A 46 11.41 0.14 3.14
N ASN A 47 10.09 0.10 2.98
CA ASN A 47 9.44 -0.73 1.97
C ASN A 47 8.06 -0.16 1.60
N TYR A 48 7.62 -0.44 0.37
CA TYR A 48 6.37 0.03 -0.21
C TYR A 48 5.75 -1.05 -1.09
N ASN A 49 4.52 -1.45 -0.76
CA ASN A 49 3.71 -2.35 -1.59
C ASN A 49 2.36 -1.71 -1.89
N CYS A 50 1.82 -1.97 -3.08
CA CYS A 50 0.48 -1.53 -3.46
C CYS A 50 -0.36 -2.69 -3.97
N PHE A 51 -1.56 -2.84 -3.40
CA PHE A 51 -2.50 -3.91 -3.74
C PHE A 51 -3.77 -3.35 -4.37
N PHE A 52 -3.96 -3.57 -5.67
CA PHE A 52 -5.20 -3.26 -6.36
C PHE A 52 -6.24 -4.35 -6.11
N LYS A 53 -7.35 -3.99 -5.46
CA LYS A 53 -8.43 -4.93 -5.10
C LYS A 53 -9.58 -4.94 -6.10
N ASN A 54 -9.76 -3.84 -6.82
CA ASN A 54 -10.83 -3.68 -7.79
C ASN A 54 -10.39 -2.65 -8.83
N LEU A 55 -10.53 -3.00 -10.10
CA LEU A 55 -10.30 -2.09 -11.22
C LEU A 55 -11.30 -2.42 -12.31
N LYS A 56 -12.23 -1.51 -12.56
CA LYS A 56 -13.30 -1.65 -13.53
C LYS A 56 -13.35 -0.44 -14.44
N ALA A 57 -13.90 -0.65 -15.63
CA ALA A 57 -14.25 0.43 -16.54
C ALA A 57 -15.73 0.40 -16.83
N PHE A 58 -16.40 1.52 -16.59
CA PHE A 58 -17.72 1.80 -17.11
C PHE A 58 -17.55 2.44 -18.49
N ALA A 59 -18.22 1.91 -19.52
CA ALA A 59 -18.18 2.48 -20.88
C ALA A 59 -19.60 2.59 -21.45
N GLU A 60 -19.93 3.78 -21.93
CA GLU A 60 -21.14 4.14 -22.67
C GLU A 60 -20.65 4.74 -24.00
N ILE A 61 -20.74 3.96 -25.09
CA ILE A 61 -20.21 4.35 -26.41
C ILE A 61 -21.39 4.64 -27.33
N ILE A 62 -21.83 5.89 -27.39
CA ILE A 62 -23.00 6.31 -28.19
C ILE A 62 -22.59 6.68 -29.62
N SER A 63 -21.32 7.01 -29.84
CA SER A 63 -20.83 7.47 -31.15
C SER A 63 -20.77 6.38 -32.23
N LEU A 64 -20.95 5.12 -31.87
CA LEU A 64 -20.91 3.97 -32.78
C LEU A 64 -22.32 3.49 -33.15
N PRO A 65 -22.50 2.87 -34.34
CA PRO A 65 -23.74 2.19 -34.64
C PRO A 65 -23.98 1.07 -33.63
N GLU A 66 -25.26 0.82 -33.32
CA GLU A 66 -25.62 -0.25 -32.39
C GLU A 66 -25.12 -1.61 -32.89
N ALA A 67 -24.46 -2.35 -32.00
CA ALA A 67 -24.06 -3.73 -32.22
C ALA A 67 -25.25 -4.65 -31.90
N ASN A 68 -25.54 -5.56 -32.83
CA ASN A 68 -26.61 -6.54 -32.65
C ASN A 68 -26.28 -7.51 -31.51
N LEU A 69 -27.32 -8.05 -30.89
CA LEU A 69 -27.18 -9.14 -29.93
C LEU A 69 -26.79 -10.46 -30.64
N PRO A 70 -26.08 -11.37 -29.96
CA PRO A 70 -25.81 -12.70 -30.49
C PRO A 70 -27.11 -13.47 -30.74
N ASP A 71 -27.23 -13.98 -31.97
CA ASP A 71 -28.36 -14.78 -32.40
C ASP A 71 -28.12 -16.26 -32.05
N PHE A 72 -28.70 -16.69 -30.94
CA PHE A 72 -28.55 -18.06 -30.45
C PHE A 72 -29.70 -18.94 -30.93
N GLU A 73 -29.36 -20.03 -31.60
CA GLU A 73 -30.31 -21.08 -32.00
C GLU A 73 -30.44 -22.13 -30.88
N LEU A 74 -31.54 -22.89 -30.89
CA LEU A 74 -31.78 -23.94 -29.89
C LEU A 74 -30.77 -25.08 -30.01
N GLU A 75 -30.29 -25.31 -31.23
CA GLU A 75 -29.35 -26.34 -31.61
C GLU A 75 -27.88 -25.95 -31.34
N ASP A 76 -27.60 -24.68 -31.02
CA ASP A 76 -26.23 -24.21 -30.79
C ASP A 76 -25.63 -24.86 -29.54
N SER A 77 -24.42 -25.42 -29.70
CA SER A 77 -23.60 -25.85 -28.57
C SER A 77 -23.11 -24.65 -27.76
N GLU A 78 -22.65 -24.88 -26.52
CA GLU A 78 -22.04 -23.82 -25.70
C GLU A 78 -20.83 -23.18 -26.40
N THR A 79 -20.06 -23.98 -27.13
CA THR A 79 -18.93 -23.54 -27.95
C THR A 79 -19.38 -22.61 -29.08
N ASP A 80 -20.47 -22.94 -29.77
CA ASP A 80 -21.00 -22.11 -30.86
C ASP A 80 -21.51 -20.78 -30.33
N LYS A 81 -22.18 -20.79 -29.17
CA LYS A 81 -22.62 -19.58 -28.47
C LYS A 81 -21.43 -18.69 -28.12
N LEU A 82 -20.35 -19.28 -27.60
CA LEU A 82 -19.12 -18.54 -27.30
C LEU A 82 -18.53 -17.88 -28.55
N TYR A 83 -18.41 -18.61 -29.67
CA TYR A 83 -17.89 -18.06 -30.92
C TYR A 83 -18.78 -16.95 -31.48
N LYS A 84 -20.11 -17.09 -31.42
CA LYS A 84 -21.04 -16.04 -31.82
C LYS A 84 -20.87 -14.76 -31.00
N VAL A 85 -20.65 -14.89 -29.68
CA VAL A 85 -20.35 -13.74 -28.82
C VAL A 85 -19.03 -13.08 -29.20
N LEU A 86 -17.96 -13.86 -29.37
CA LEU A 86 -16.65 -13.35 -29.77
C LEU A 86 -16.69 -12.67 -31.15
N ASP A 87 -17.42 -13.24 -32.09
CA ASP A 87 -17.59 -12.69 -33.42
C ASP A 87 -18.26 -11.31 -33.36
N ILE A 88 -19.32 -11.17 -32.58
CA ILE A 88 -19.94 -9.85 -32.39
C ILE A 88 -18.98 -8.90 -31.69
N GLU A 89 -18.24 -9.37 -30.69
CA GLU A 89 -17.31 -8.53 -29.94
C GLU A 89 -16.18 -7.95 -30.81
N TRP A 90 -15.64 -8.75 -31.73
CA TRP A 90 -14.45 -8.40 -32.51
C TRP A 90 -14.71 -8.09 -33.99
N LYS A 91 -15.90 -8.33 -34.52
CA LYS A 91 -16.28 -7.93 -35.90
C LYS A 91 -17.21 -6.72 -35.95
N SER A 92 -17.89 -6.37 -34.86
CA SER A 92 -18.72 -5.16 -34.80
C SER A 92 -17.87 -3.89 -34.75
N ALA A 93 -18.49 -2.77 -35.13
CA ALA A 93 -17.89 -1.46 -34.93
C ALA A 93 -17.60 -1.23 -33.44
N ARG A 94 -16.34 -0.96 -33.11
CA ARG A 94 -15.87 -0.85 -31.72
C ARG A 94 -14.85 0.26 -31.52
N LYS A 95 -14.79 0.78 -30.29
CA LYS A 95 -13.60 1.44 -29.76
C LYS A 95 -12.79 0.41 -28.99
N GLN A 96 -11.47 0.56 -28.91
CA GLN A 96 -10.64 -0.34 -28.12
C GLN A 96 -10.02 0.43 -26.97
N MET A 97 -10.16 -0.11 -25.76
CA MET A 97 -9.38 0.36 -24.62
C MET A 97 -8.31 -0.67 -24.31
N THR A 98 -7.07 -0.20 -24.19
CA THR A 98 -5.93 -1.02 -23.86
C THR A 98 -5.40 -0.65 -22.50
N VAL A 99 -5.07 -1.66 -21.72
CA VAL A 99 -4.54 -1.53 -20.38
C VAL A 99 -3.02 -1.75 -20.43
N TYR A 100 -2.30 -0.88 -19.74
CA TYR A 100 -0.84 -0.87 -19.69
C TYR A 100 -0.34 -0.92 -18.26
N ILE A 101 0.80 -1.59 -18.09
CA ILE A 101 1.59 -1.56 -16.87
C ILE A 101 2.96 -0.97 -17.19
N SER A 102 3.52 -0.19 -16.27
CA SER A 102 4.92 0.21 -16.35
C SER A 102 5.62 -0.21 -15.06
N PRO A 103 6.73 -0.95 -15.14
CA PRO A 103 7.52 -1.33 -13.97
C PRO A 103 8.33 -0.16 -13.41
N THR A 104 8.42 0.95 -14.13
CA THR A 104 9.23 2.12 -13.75
C THR A 104 8.49 3.43 -14.01
N SER A 105 8.14 4.14 -12.94
CA SER A 105 7.31 5.36 -12.93
C SER A 105 8.03 6.57 -13.54
N ASN A 106 9.36 6.58 -13.52
CA ASN A 106 10.18 7.72 -13.95
C ASN A 106 10.32 7.83 -15.47
N THR A 107 10.35 6.71 -16.18
CA THR A 107 10.53 6.66 -17.65
C THR A 107 9.30 6.14 -18.39
N LEU A 108 8.26 5.71 -17.65
CA LEU A 108 6.96 5.24 -18.17
C LEU A 108 7.11 4.34 -19.41
N ASN A 109 7.95 3.31 -19.28
CA ASN A 109 8.05 2.24 -20.26
C ASN A 109 6.78 1.40 -20.14
N TRP A 110 5.76 1.76 -20.93
CA TRP A 110 4.48 1.09 -20.90
C TRP A 110 4.53 -0.25 -21.64
N VAL A 111 4.07 -1.29 -20.97
CA VAL A 111 3.88 -2.63 -21.52
C VAL A 111 2.39 -2.90 -21.59
N LYS A 112 1.92 -3.30 -22.77
CA LYS A 112 0.53 -3.69 -22.98
C LYS A 112 0.23 -4.99 -22.22
N VAL A 113 -0.84 -4.97 -21.44
CA VAL A 113 -1.32 -6.13 -20.69
C VAL A 113 -2.48 -6.80 -21.41
N GLY A 114 -3.48 -6.02 -21.81
CA GLY A 114 -4.68 -6.53 -22.47
C GLY A 114 -5.51 -5.41 -23.10
N SER A 115 -6.55 -5.80 -23.83
CA SER A 115 -7.46 -4.86 -24.49
C SER A 115 -8.90 -5.35 -24.37
N VAL A 116 -9.84 -4.42 -24.21
CA VAL A 116 -11.28 -4.67 -24.28
C VAL A 116 -11.90 -4.02 -25.52
N SER A 117 -12.91 -4.69 -26.07
CA SER A 117 -13.77 -4.14 -27.11
C SER A 117 -14.92 -3.37 -26.47
N MET A 118 -14.98 -2.06 -26.71
CA MET A 118 -16.05 -1.18 -26.27
C MET A 118 -17.05 -0.97 -27.42
N LEU A 119 -18.25 -1.54 -27.24
CA LEU A 119 -19.33 -1.54 -28.21
C LEU A 119 -20.45 -0.58 -27.78
N ASN A 120 -21.35 -0.30 -28.71
CA ASN A 120 -22.68 0.25 -28.43
C ASN A 120 -23.73 -0.89 -28.49
N PRO A 121 -23.90 -1.73 -27.45
CA PRO A 121 -24.78 -2.89 -27.55
C PRO A 121 -26.26 -2.47 -27.62
N SER A 122 -27.02 -3.09 -28.52
CA SER A 122 -28.45 -2.81 -28.61
C SER A 122 -29.18 -3.24 -27.32
N GLY A 123 -30.04 -2.36 -26.82
CA GLY A 123 -30.90 -2.61 -25.65
C GLY A 123 -30.25 -2.33 -24.28
N TYR A 124 -28.94 -2.11 -24.18
CA TYR A 124 -28.30 -1.76 -22.90
C TYR A 124 -27.29 -0.61 -23.08
N PRO A 125 -27.47 0.55 -22.44
CA PRO A 125 -26.75 1.77 -22.81
C PRO A 125 -25.28 1.80 -22.39
N TYR A 126 -24.81 0.87 -21.56
CA TYR A 126 -23.42 0.88 -21.06
C TYR A 126 -22.90 -0.53 -20.82
N ARG A 127 -21.59 -0.69 -20.65
CA ARG A 127 -20.98 -1.96 -20.21
C ARG A 127 -19.97 -1.71 -19.12
N ILE A 128 -19.83 -2.68 -18.21
CA ILE A 128 -18.80 -2.67 -17.18
C ILE A 128 -17.80 -3.78 -17.50
N TYR A 129 -16.53 -3.40 -17.62
CA TYR A 129 -15.41 -4.32 -17.84
C TYR A 129 -14.64 -4.50 -16.55
N ASN A 130 -14.28 -5.73 -16.21
CA ASN A 130 -13.35 -6.02 -15.14
C ASN A 130 -11.92 -5.98 -15.70
N LEU A 131 -11.18 -4.92 -15.39
CA LEU A 131 -9.83 -4.74 -15.89
C LEU A 131 -8.79 -5.48 -15.05
N LEU A 132 -9.13 -5.80 -13.79
CA LEU A 132 -8.21 -6.51 -12.89
C LEU A 132 -7.88 -7.91 -13.43
N ASP A 133 -8.87 -8.59 -14.02
CA ASP A 133 -8.73 -9.93 -14.61
C ASP A 133 -7.71 -9.98 -15.77
N MET A 134 -7.37 -8.82 -16.35
CA MET A 134 -6.33 -8.75 -17.38
C MET A 134 -4.92 -8.85 -16.79
N PHE A 135 -4.74 -8.47 -15.53
CA PHE A 135 -3.44 -8.48 -14.88
C PHE A 135 -3.20 -9.75 -14.07
N THR A 136 -4.25 -10.28 -13.43
CA THR A 136 -4.12 -11.37 -12.49
C THR A 136 -5.44 -12.11 -12.28
N ASP A 137 -5.34 -13.41 -12.02
CA ASP A 137 -6.46 -14.24 -11.54
C ASP A 137 -6.56 -14.25 -10.00
N ASN A 138 -5.66 -13.54 -9.31
CA ASN A 138 -5.64 -13.46 -7.85
C ASN A 138 -6.64 -12.42 -7.31
N LEU A 139 -6.85 -12.44 -6.00
CA LEU A 139 -7.70 -11.48 -5.30
C LEU A 139 -7.24 -10.02 -5.44
N ALA A 140 -5.94 -9.80 -5.65
CA ALA A 140 -5.37 -8.48 -5.83
C ALA A 140 -4.15 -8.52 -6.76
N LEU A 141 -3.96 -7.43 -7.49
CA LEU A 141 -2.72 -7.18 -8.21
C LEU A 141 -1.74 -6.47 -7.27
N GLU A 142 -0.61 -7.12 -7.03
CA GLU A 142 0.51 -6.56 -6.27
C GLU A 142 1.44 -5.77 -7.20
N LEU A 143 1.68 -4.52 -6.84
CA LEU A 143 2.60 -3.62 -7.51
C LEU A 143 3.70 -3.24 -6.53
N GLY A 144 4.94 -3.42 -6.95
CA GLY A 144 6.10 -2.94 -6.21
C GLY A 144 6.31 -1.44 -6.35
N GLU A 145 7.42 -0.99 -5.77
CA GLU A 145 7.92 0.37 -5.94
C GLU A 145 8.10 0.75 -7.42
N ASN A 146 7.89 2.04 -7.71
CA ASN A 146 8.01 2.61 -9.05
C ASN A 146 7.09 2.00 -10.12
N SER A 147 6.06 1.23 -9.75
CA SER A 147 5.09 0.74 -10.73
C SER A 147 4.01 1.79 -11.05
N ALA A 148 3.46 1.71 -12.27
CA ALA A 148 2.33 2.50 -12.73
C ALA A 148 1.34 1.67 -13.55
N ILE A 149 0.06 2.01 -13.46
CA ILE A 149 -1.00 1.46 -14.33
C ILE A 149 -1.53 2.60 -15.19
N GLY A 150 -1.77 2.32 -16.47
CA GLY A 150 -2.36 3.26 -17.40
C GLY A 150 -3.38 2.61 -18.31
N VAL A 151 -4.23 3.42 -18.91
CA VAL A 151 -5.13 3.03 -19.99
C VAL A 151 -4.94 3.93 -21.19
N GLY A 152 -5.08 3.36 -22.38
CA GLY A 152 -5.10 4.10 -23.64
C GLY A 152 -6.33 3.70 -24.44
N ILE A 153 -6.78 4.61 -25.32
CA ILE A 153 -7.79 4.32 -26.32
C ILE A 153 -7.10 4.16 -27.67
N ASP A 154 -7.22 2.98 -28.25
CA ASP A 154 -6.63 2.67 -29.56
C ASP A 154 -7.67 2.85 -30.66
N ASN A 155 -7.23 3.46 -31.77
CA ASN A 155 -8.04 3.50 -32.98
C ASN A 155 -7.88 2.19 -33.78
N VAL A 156 -8.91 1.35 -33.74
CA VAL A 156 -8.96 0.07 -34.47
C VAL A 156 -9.77 0.13 -35.77
N GLY A 157 -9.88 1.33 -36.37
CA GLY A 157 -10.58 1.55 -37.65
C GLY A 157 -11.93 2.25 -37.53
N HIS A 158 -12.42 2.49 -36.31
CA HIS A 158 -13.69 3.21 -36.06
C HIS A 158 -13.50 4.54 -35.32
N GLY A 159 -12.28 5.07 -35.28
CA GLY A 159 -11.93 6.32 -34.61
C GLY A 159 -11.76 6.19 -33.09
N LEU A 160 -11.43 7.31 -32.45
CA LEU A 160 -11.24 7.42 -30.99
C LEU A 160 -12.57 7.78 -30.30
N LEU A 161 -12.58 8.05 -28.99
CA LEU A 161 -13.78 8.44 -28.25
C LEU A 161 -14.41 9.70 -28.87
N GLY A 162 -15.72 9.65 -29.11
CA GLY A 162 -16.52 10.81 -29.50
C GLY A 162 -16.96 11.65 -28.31
N THR A 163 -17.48 12.85 -28.57
CA THR A 163 -17.96 13.76 -27.51
C THR A 163 -19.17 13.23 -26.74
N SER A 164 -19.92 12.30 -27.34
CA SER A 164 -21.05 11.61 -26.72
C SER A 164 -20.64 10.37 -25.92
N ASP A 165 -19.40 9.90 -26.06
CA ASP A 165 -18.94 8.70 -25.39
C ASP A 165 -18.52 9.03 -23.96
N LYS A 166 -18.78 8.11 -23.03
CA LYS A 166 -18.34 8.22 -21.64
C LYS A 166 -17.63 6.95 -21.24
N VAL A 167 -16.37 7.09 -20.83
CA VAL A 167 -15.61 5.99 -20.23
C VAL A 167 -15.06 6.46 -18.90
N THR A 168 -15.30 5.69 -17.84
CA THR A 168 -14.81 6.00 -16.49
C THR A 168 -14.13 4.77 -15.92
N ILE A 169 -12.85 4.89 -15.62
CA ILE A 169 -12.12 3.91 -14.85
C ILE A 169 -12.41 4.15 -13.38
N HIS A 170 -12.78 3.11 -12.65
CA HIS A 170 -12.96 3.20 -11.22
C HIS A 170 -12.43 1.98 -10.50
N GLY A 171 -11.98 2.15 -9.27
CA GLY A 171 -11.34 1.09 -8.52
C GLY A 171 -10.93 1.49 -7.12
N SER A 172 -10.19 0.59 -6.49
CA SER A 172 -9.63 0.83 -5.16
C SER A 172 -8.34 0.06 -4.98
N TYR A 173 -7.39 0.67 -4.27
CA TYR A 173 -6.14 0.05 -3.91
C TYR A 173 -5.76 0.35 -2.47
N VAL A 174 -4.86 -0.48 -1.92
CA VAL A 174 -4.29 -0.32 -0.60
C VAL A 174 -2.78 -0.21 -0.73
N GLU A 175 -2.21 0.86 -0.21
CA GLU A 175 -0.76 1.01 -0.06
C GLU A 175 -0.36 0.52 1.34
N GLU A 176 0.63 -0.35 1.40
CA GLU A 176 1.28 -0.78 2.64
C GLU A 176 2.69 -0.20 2.66
N ILE A 177 2.91 0.73 3.60
CA ILE A 177 4.15 1.49 3.72
C ILE A 177 4.82 1.11 5.02
N PHE A 178 6.02 0.57 4.94
CA PHE A 178 6.83 0.26 6.12
C PHE A 178 7.77 1.41 6.39
N VAL A 179 7.79 1.87 7.64
CA VAL A 179 8.63 2.98 8.09
C VAL A 179 9.51 2.58 9.26
N GLN A 180 10.70 3.17 9.31
CA GLN A 180 11.69 2.95 10.36
C GLN A 180 12.08 4.29 10.98
N TYR A 181 12.18 4.31 12.31
CA TYR A 181 12.63 5.48 13.05
C TYR A 181 14.09 5.81 12.72
N THR A 182 14.37 7.09 12.40
CA THR A 182 15.68 7.54 11.90
C THR A 182 16.55 8.24 12.93
N GLU A 183 16.08 8.52 14.16
CA GLU A 183 17.01 9.10 15.13
C GLU A 183 18.02 8.05 15.62
N PRO A 184 19.31 8.43 15.72
CA PRO A 184 20.27 7.66 16.48
C PRO A 184 19.78 7.59 17.93
N GLN A 185 19.52 6.38 18.42
CA GLN A 185 19.39 6.17 19.86
C GLN A 185 20.62 6.81 20.52
N PRO A 186 20.47 7.68 21.53
CA PRO A 186 21.63 8.23 22.22
C PRO A 186 22.46 7.05 22.71
N ILE A 187 23.75 7.04 22.35
CA ILE A 187 24.70 6.13 23.00
C ILE A 187 24.71 6.59 24.45
N ILE A 188 23.99 5.86 25.31
CA ILE A 188 24.14 6.02 26.75
C ILE A 188 25.53 5.47 27.04
N ASN A 189 26.53 6.34 27.04
CA ASN A 189 27.79 6.04 27.72
C ASN A 189 27.42 5.88 29.19
N LEU A 190 27.17 4.62 29.59
CA LEU A 190 27.17 4.23 30.99
C LEU A 190 28.57 4.54 31.49
N THR A 191 28.72 5.76 32.03
CA THR A 191 29.92 6.14 32.75
C THR A 191 29.88 5.24 33.96
N ILE A 192 30.63 4.13 33.91
CA ILE A 192 30.81 3.26 35.06
C ILE A 192 31.30 4.19 36.16
N PRO A 193 30.53 4.42 37.25
CA PRO A 193 30.97 5.30 38.30
C PRO A 193 32.31 4.76 38.77
N GLU A 194 33.32 5.60 38.69
CA GLU A 194 34.66 5.29 39.16
C GLU A 194 34.49 4.74 40.58
N ARG A 195 34.89 3.48 40.81
CA ARG A 195 34.83 2.87 42.14
C ARG A 195 35.59 3.82 43.06
N GLN A 196 34.84 4.51 43.92
CA GLN A 196 35.44 5.28 45.02
C GLN A 196 36.44 4.34 45.71
N PRO A 197 37.69 4.77 45.93
CA PRO A 197 38.66 3.93 46.60
C PRO A 197 38.05 3.46 47.91
N ILE A 198 38.12 2.15 48.17
CA ILE A 198 37.76 1.59 49.46
C ILE A 198 38.69 2.27 50.47
N ILE A 199 38.17 3.22 51.23
CA ILE A 199 38.88 3.79 52.37
C ILE A 199 38.90 2.67 53.40
N ASN A 200 40.05 1.99 53.51
CA ASN A 200 40.33 1.15 54.65
C ASN A 200 40.42 2.06 55.87
N VAL A 201 39.29 2.21 56.57
CA VAL A 201 39.28 2.81 57.90
C VAL A 201 39.96 1.82 58.82
N ASN A 202 41.26 2.03 59.07
CA ASN A 202 41.97 1.36 60.15
C ASN A 202 41.32 1.84 61.46
N PHE A 203 40.35 1.06 61.96
CA PHE A 203 39.94 1.18 63.34
C PHE A 203 41.12 0.69 64.19
N ALA A 204 41.93 1.65 64.65
CA ALA A 204 42.84 1.40 65.75
C ALA A 204 41.98 0.98 66.94
N SER A 205 41.92 -0.32 67.20
CA SER A 205 41.33 -0.84 68.42
C SER A 205 42.18 -0.35 69.59
N ASN A 206 41.70 0.66 70.30
CA ASN A 206 42.23 0.97 71.62
C ASN A 206 42.16 -0.31 72.46
N PRO A 207 43.23 -0.70 73.17
CA PRO A 207 43.18 -1.87 74.03
C PRO A 207 42.09 -1.68 75.08
N ILE A 208 41.15 -2.63 75.11
CA ILE A 208 40.11 -2.73 76.13
C ILE A 208 40.82 -2.87 77.48
N SER A 209 40.75 -1.83 78.31
CA SER A 209 41.16 -1.93 79.71
C SER A 209 40.17 -2.86 80.41
N ASN A 210 40.67 -4.01 80.87
CA ASN A 210 39.95 -4.89 81.78
C ASN A 210 39.60 -4.12 83.07
N GLY A 211 38.34 -3.69 83.17
CA GLY A 211 37.71 -3.19 84.38
C GLY A 211 36.34 -3.86 84.49
N GLY A 212 36.18 -4.73 85.49
CA GLY A 212 34.99 -5.53 85.68
C GLY A 212 33.74 -4.75 86.06
N GLY A 213 32.59 -5.42 85.96
CA GLY A 213 31.35 -4.98 86.61
C GLY A 213 30.14 -4.91 85.69
N ASN A 214 29.40 -6.01 85.66
CA ASN A 214 27.94 -6.09 85.81
C ASN A 214 26.97 -5.38 84.83
N THR A 215 25.91 -6.13 84.53
CA THR A 215 24.55 -5.74 84.09
C THR A 215 24.33 -5.09 82.71
N GLY A 216 23.64 -5.85 81.84
CA GLY A 216 22.34 -5.44 81.33
C GLY A 216 22.28 -4.67 80.00
N ASN A 217 21.35 -5.12 79.17
CA ASN A 217 20.71 -4.47 78.02
C ASN A 217 21.36 -4.61 76.63
N GLN A 218 20.59 -5.35 75.83
CA GLN A 218 20.51 -5.33 74.38
C GLN A 218 20.45 -3.89 73.84
N GLN A 219 21.12 -3.63 72.71
CA GLN A 219 20.54 -2.82 71.64
C GLN A 219 21.08 -3.28 70.29
N GLN A 220 20.14 -3.82 69.54
CA GLN A 220 20.23 -4.30 68.17
C GLN A 220 20.11 -3.08 67.24
N SER A 221 21.16 -2.77 66.50
CA SER A 221 21.13 -1.74 65.45
C SER A 221 20.54 -2.35 64.18
N THR A 222 19.26 -2.09 63.93
CA THR A 222 18.55 -2.42 62.70
C THR A 222 19.13 -1.59 61.55
N ILE A 223 19.60 -2.25 60.49
CA ILE A 223 19.91 -1.62 59.21
C ILE A 223 18.65 -1.75 58.37
N ASP A 224 17.90 -0.66 58.21
CA ASP A 224 16.74 -0.62 57.32
C ASP A 224 17.21 -0.59 55.86
N ASN A 225 16.92 -1.69 55.17
CA ASN A 225 17.15 -1.87 53.75
C ASN A 225 15.84 -1.51 53.03
N THR A 226 15.64 -0.22 52.70
CA THR A 226 14.49 0.21 51.88
C THR A 226 14.89 0.16 50.42
N SER A 227 14.62 -0.98 49.81
CA SER A 227 14.61 -1.15 48.36
C SER A 227 13.16 -1.07 47.85
N LEU A 228 13.04 -0.57 46.62
CA LEU A 228 12.04 -0.92 45.61
C LEU A 228 10.72 -0.12 45.50
N ILE A 229 10.65 0.55 44.33
CA ILE A 229 9.52 0.73 43.42
C ILE A 229 8.65 1.98 43.66
N ASP A 230 8.88 3.00 42.83
CA ASP A 230 7.90 4.04 42.55
C ASP A 230 7.54 3.96 41.05
N ASN A 231 6.53 3.14 40.74
CA ASN A 231 5.89 3.07 39.43
C ASN A 231 4.72 4.06 39.41
N SER A 232 4.99 5.33 39.15
CA SER A 232 3.93 6.31 38.83
C SER A 232 3.58 6.22 37.34
N PHE A 233 2.54 5.43 37.11
CA PHE A 233 1.76 5.30 35.89
C PHE A 233 1.22 6.68 35.44
N LEU A 234 1.67 7.17 34.28
CA LEU A 234 1.07 8.29 33.56
C LEU A 234 0.03 7.75 32.57
N ILE A 235 -1.26 7.85 32.94
CA ILE A 235 -2.35 7.91 31.98
C ILE A 235 -2.79 9.38 31.97
N ALA A 236 -2.58 10.05 30.84
CA ALA A 236 -3.18 11.34 30.54
C ALA A 236 -3.95 11.22 29.22
N ASN A 237 -5.14 11.82 29.24
CA ASN A 237 -6.20 11.83 28.23
C ASN A 237 -5.76 12.19 26.82
#